data_AF-A0A937U7Y4-F1
#
_entry.id   AF-A0A937U7Y4-F1
#
_cell.length_a   1.000
_cell.length_b   1.000
_cell.length_c   1.000
_cell.angle_alpha   90.00
_cell.angle_beta   90.00
_cell.angle_gamma   90.00
#
_symmetry.space_group_name_H-M   'P 1'
#
loop_
_entity.id
_entity.type
_entity.pdbx_description
1 polymer ?
#
loop_
_entity_poly.entity_id
_entity_poly.type
_entity_poly.pdbx_seq_one_letter_code
_entity_poly.pdbx_strand_id
1 'polypeptide(L)' 'MSRNNTDPWEIMKSGVGKIRKAYVEGDIEGGSLCFGQVCGLIQEIPTCQDLIDSMMGEAEEVMQSLKRKM' A
#
# COMPACT_ATOMS: atom_id res chain seq x y z
N MET A 1 19.60 -2.30 -13.04
CA MET A 1 20.89 -1.59 -13.18
C MET A 1 20.64 -0.10 -13.39
N SER A 2 21.39 0.78 -12.70
CA SER A 2 21.36 2.22 -13.00
C SER A 2 21.87 2.45 -14.43
N ARG A 3 21.26 3.37 -15.18
CA ARG A 3 21.65 3.66 -16.58
C ARG A 3 23.09 4.20 -16.70
N ASN A 4 23.70 4.64 -15.60
CA ASN A 4 24.97 5.38 -15.58
C ASN A 4 26.10 4.68 -14.78
N ASN A 5 25.99 3.37 -14.50
CA ASN A 5 27.00 2.64 -13.73
C ASN A 5 27.30 3.28 -12.34
N THR A 6 26.30 3.92 -11.75
CA THR A 6 26.39 4.60 -10.46
C THR A 6 26.70 3.61 -9.35
N ASP A 7 27.61 3.99 -8.45
CA ASP A 7 27.93 3.20 -7.27
C ASP A 7 26.66 2.89 -6.45
N PRO A 8 26.39 1.63 -6.09
CA PRO A 8 25.19 1.24 -5.36
C PRO A 8 24.99 2.00 -4.04
N TRP A 9 26.08 2.42 -3.39
CA TRP A 9 26.03 3.16 -2.13
C TRP A 9 25.43 4.55 -2.32
N GLU A 10 25.75 5.24 -3.42
CA GLU A 10 25.16 6.54 -3.74
C GLU A 10 23.65 6.44 -3.99
N ILE A 11 23.21 5.35 -4.62
CA ILE A 11 21.78 5.06 -4.79
C ILE A 11 21.12 4.85 -3.42
N MET A 12 21.74 4.07 -2.54
CA MET A 12 21.20 3.79 -1.21
C MET A 12 21.07 5.06 -0.36
N LYS A 13 22.07 5.95 -0.38
CA LYS A 13 22.00 7.25 0.31
C LYS A 13 20.79 8.07 -0.10
N SER A 14 20.41 8.04 -1.39
CA SER A 14 19.25 8.77 -1.88
C SER A 14 17.92 8.33 -1.26
N GLY A 15 17.84 7.10 -0.73
CA GLY A 15 16.64 6.58 -0.06
C GLY A 15 16.51 6.97 1.41
N VAL A 16 17.59 7.46 2.05
CA VAL A 16 17.60 7.76 3.49
C VAL A 16 16.56 8.83 3.82
N GLY A 17 15.69 8.54 4.78
CA GLY A 17 14.67 9.46 5.26
C GLY A 17 13.46 9.67 4.35
N LYS A 18 13.44 9.07 3.15
CA LYS A 18 12.35 9.29 2.18
C LYS A 18 10.98 8.77 2.64
N ILE A 19 10.94 7.73 3.47
CA ILE A 19 9.68 7.25 4.07
C ILE A 19 9.10 8.32 5.01
N ARG A 20 9.91 8.92 5.88
CA ARG A 20 9.44 10.00 6.75
C ARG A 20 8.89 11.18 5.94
N LYS A 21 9.60 11.58 4.88
CA LYS A 21 9.14 12.67 3.99
C LYS A 21 7.75 12.42 3.44
N ALA A 22 7.48 11.20 2.96
CA ALA A 22 6.17 10.83 2.45
C ALA A 22 5.08 10.81 3.54
N TYR A 23 5.30 10.05 4.62
CA TYR A 23 4.23 9.72 5.57
C TYR A 23 4.05 10.72 6.72
N VAL A 24 5.07 11.53 7.03
CA VAL A 24 5.03 12.52 8.12
C VAL A 24 4.97 13.94 7.56
N GLU A 25 5.78 14.24 6.54
CA GLU A 25 5.89 15.59 5.99
C GLU A 25 4.92 15.82 4.79
N GLY A 26 4.31 14.76 4.27
CA GLY A 26 3.33 14.83 3.17
C GLY A 26 3.93 15.03 1.78
N ASP A 27 5.24 14.82 1.61
CA ASP A 27 5.94 14.97 0.33
C ASP A 27 5.73 13.73 -0.56
N ILE A 28 4.73 13.80 -1.44
CA ILE A 28 4.36 12.73 -2.38
C ILE A 28 5.28 12.63 -3.61
N GLU A 29 6.08 13.67 -3.91
CA GLU A 29 6.94 13.70 -5.10
C GLU A 29 8.38 13.27 -4.76
N GLY A 30 8.92 13.78 -3.66
CA GLY A 30 10.28 13.52 -3.18
C GLY A 30 10.38 12.37 -2.19
N GLY A 31 9.27 11.98 -1.56
CA GLY A 31 9.18 10.89 -0.60
C GLY A 31 9.16 9.49 -1.24
N SER A 32 9.28 8.47 -0.39
CA SER A 32 9.13 7.07 -0.79
C SER A 32 7.83 6.54 -0.21
N LEU A 33 6.88 6.26 -1.10
CA LEU A 33 5.59 5.67 -0.76
C LEU A 33 5.70 4.15 -0.83
N CYS A 34 5.49 3.49 0.30
CA CYS A 34 5.51 2.04 0.44
C CYS A 34 4.08 1.49 0.48
N PHE A 35 3.57 1.04 -0.67
CA PHE A 35 2.26 0.39 -0.78
C PHE A 35 2.30 -0.77 -1.77
N GLY A 36 1.40 -1.74 -1.60
CA GLY A 36 1.20 -2.83 -2.55
C GLY A 36 0.27 -2.43 -3.70
N GLN A 37 0.32 -3.16 -4.81
CA GLN A 37 -0.51 -2.90 -6.00
C GLN A 37 -2.02 -2.89 -5.70
N VAL A 38 -2.46 -3.59 -4.64
CA VAL A 38 -3.84 -3.61 -4.16
C VAL A 38 -4.39 -2.21 -3.84
N CYS A 39 -3.53 -1.21 -3.61
CA CYS A 39 -3.96 0.16 -3.35
C CYS A 39 -4.85 0.74 -4.45
N GLY A 40 -4.73 0.26 -5.69
CA GLY A 40 -5.58 0.70 -6.80
C GLY A 40 -7.05 0.30 -6.67
N LEU A 41 -7.39 -0.58 -5.73
CA LEU A 41 -8.76 -1.01 -5.44
C LEU A 41 -9.40 -0.26 -4.26
N ILE A 42 -8.62 0.51 -3.50
CA ILE A 42 -9.11 1.23 -2.31
C ILE A 42 -9.76 2.54 -2.75
N GLN A 43 -11.06 2.71 -2.48
CA GLN A 43 -11.80 3.93 -2.84
C GLN A 43 -12.38 4.68 -1.64
N GLU A 44 -12.28 4.10 -0.44
CA GLU A 44 -12.77 4.69 0.80
C GLU A 44 -11.67 4.84 1.86
N ILE A 45 -11.93 5.71 2.83
CA ILE A 45 -11.09 5.90 4.03
C ILE A 45 -11.97 5.60 5.26
N PRO A 46 -12.17 4.32 5.61
CA PRO A 46 -12.98 3.91 6.75
C PRO A 46 -12.23 4.09 8.08
N THR A 47 -12.95 3.96 9.20
CA THR A 47 -12.30 3.70 10.48
C THR A 47 -11.70 2.29 10.49
N CYS A 48 -10.75 2.02 11.40
CA CYS A 48 -10.19 0.67 11.53
C CYS A 48 -11.25 -0.38 11.85
N GLN A 49 -12.29 -0.01 12.61
CA GLN A 49 -13.38 -0.90 12.97
C GLN A 49 -14.22 -1.23 11.74
N ASP A 50 -14.70 -0.20 11.03
CA ASP A 50 -15.54 -0.39 9.83
C ASP A 50 -14.81 -1.21 8.75
N LEU A 51 -13.50 -0.98 8.58
CA LEU A 51 -12.68 -1.74 7.63
C LEU A 51 -12.69 -3.25 7.94
N ILE A 52 -12.42 -3.60 9.20
CA ILE A 52 -12.33 -5.00 9.62
C ILE A 52 -13.70 -5.66 9.52
N ASP A 53 -14.76 -4.96 9.99
CA ASP A 53 -16.12 -5.49 9.97
C ASP A 53 -16.60 -5.72 8.52
N SER A 54 -16.34 -4.77 7.61
CA SER A 54 -16.67 -4.93 6.18
C SER A 54 -15.92 -6.10 5.56
N MET A 55 -14.60 -6.17 5.75
CA MET A 55 -13.77 -7.26 5.21
C MET A 55 -14.25 -8.65 5.66
N MET A 56 -14.61 -8.79 6.95
CA MET A 56 -15.10 -10.06 7.48
C MET A 56 -16.52 -10.38 6.98
N GLY A 57 -17.42 -9.39 6.95
CA GLY A 57 -18.77 -9.56 6.42
C GLY A 57 -18.77 -9.97 4.95
N GLU A 58 -18.01 -9.26 4.10
CA GLU A 58 -17.86 -9.59 2.68
C GLU A 58 -17.30 -11.00 2.47
N ALA A 59 -16.32 -11.42 3.28
CA ALA A 59 -15.77 -12.77 3.21
C ALA A 59 -16.83 -13.84 3.54
N GLU A 60 -17.66 -13.63 4.57
CA GLU A 60 -18.76 -14.53 4.91
C GLU A 60 -19.81 -14.61 3.81
N GLU A 61 -20.18 -13.47 3.22
CA GLU A 61 -21.11 -13.40 2.08
C GLU A 61 -20.57 -14.18 0.87
N VAL A 62 -19.28 -14.03 0.56
CA VAL A 62 -18.60 -14.77 -0.51
C VAL A 62 -18.64 -16.27 -0.22
N MET A 63 -18.34 -16.69 1.01
CA MET A 63 -18.40 -18.10 1.42
C MET A 63 -19.81 -18.69 1.27
N GLN A 64 -20.84 -17.96 1.69
CA GLN A 64 -22.24 -18.39 1.54
C GLN A 64 -22.65 -18.47 0.07
N SER A 65 -22.24 -17.49 -0.74
CA SER A 65 -22.45 -17.47 -2.19
C SER A 65 -21.84 -18.71 -2.86
N LEU A 66 -20.63 -19.11 -2.47
CA LEU A 66 -19.97 -20.30 -3.00
C LEU A 66 -20.72 -21.57 -2.62
N LYS A 67 -21.14 -21.72 -1.35
CA LYS A 67 -21.94 -22.88 -0.90
C LYS A 67 -23.25 -23.05 -1.66
N ARG A 68 -23.92 -21.94 -2.02
CA ARG A 68 -25.19 -21.98 -2.79
C ARG A 68 -25.00 -22.34 -4.26
N LYS A 69 -23.80 -22.12 -4.81
CA LYS A 69 -23.46 -22.42 -6.21
C LYS A 69 -22.96 -23.86 -6.41
N MET A 70 -22.69 -24.58 -5.32
CA MET A 70 -22.36 -26.01 -5.31
C MET A 70 -23.63 -26.83 -5.15
#